data_AF-A0A7K4LJA5-F1
#
_entry.id   AF-A0A7K4LJA5-F1
#
_cell.length_a   1.000
_cell.length_b   1.000
_cell.length_c   1.000
_cell.angle_alpha   90.00
_cell.angle_beta   90.00
_cell.angle_gamma   90.00
#
_symmetry.space_group_name_H-M   'P 1'
#
loop_
_entity.id
_entity.type
_entity.pdbx_description
1 polymer ?
#
loop_
_entity_poly.entity_id
_entity_poly.type
_entity_poly.pdbx_seq_one_letter_code
_entity_poly.pdbx_strand_id
1 'polypeptide(L)'
;LLGKVGTHQRQSQDAHILVTCWDGASRSGIFCAANFLCEQIQSEGLVDVSQAVRMLKRRRRQLVKDVEQYQFCYELALVYLNSFETYGNFK
;
A
#
# COMPACT_ATOMS: atom_id res chain seq x y z
N LEU A 1 -2.32 10.45 -3.39
CA LEU A 1 -3.46 9.69 -3.97
C LEU A 1 -4.09 8.77 -2.92
N LEU A 2 -3.32 7.90 -2.25
CA LEU A 2 -3.79 7.03 -1.16
C LEU A 2 -4.62 7.76 -0.09
N GLY A 3 -4.13 8.89 0.43
CA GLY A 3 -4.88 9.68 1.41
C GLY A 3 -6.26 10.15 0.93
N LYS A 4 -6.39 10.52 -0.37
CA LYS A 4 -7.69 10.92 -0.96
C LYS A 4 -8.64 9.72 -1.08
N VAL A 5 -8.11 8.55 -1.41
CA VAL A 5 -8.90 7.30 -1.47
C VAL A 5 -9.39 6.93 -0.07
N GLY A 6 -8.52 6.97 0.94
CA GLY A 6 -8.90 6.69 2.33
C GLY A 6 -9.90 7.71 2.92
N THR A 7 -9.86 8.98 2.51
CA THR A 7 -10.93 9.93 2.89
C THR A 7 -12.26 9.60 2.25
N HIS A 8 -12.25 9.19 0.97
CA HIS A 8 -13.49 8.86 0.26
C HIS A 8 -14.11 7.57 0.81
N GLN A 9 -13.31 6.55 1.10
CA GLN A 9 -13.78 5.29 1.69
C GLN A 9 -14.53 5.50 3.01
N ARG A 10 -13.98 6.34 3.90
CA ARG A 10 -14.62 6.69 5.17
C ARG A 10 -15.94 7.44 4.98
N GLN A 11 -16.04 8.29 3.95
CA GLN A 11 -17.29 8.96 3.59
C GLN A 11 -18.34 7.98 3.02
N SER A 12 -17.88 6.91 2.37
CA SER A 12 -18.71 5.86 1.77
C SER A 12 -18.96 4.66 2.71
N GLN A 13 -18.92 4.86 4.03
CA GLN A 13 -19.19 3.80 5.03
C GLN A 13 -18.33 2.54 4.84
N ASP A 14 -17.05 2.71 4.53
CA ASP A 14 -16.09 1.62 4.33
C ASP A 14 -16.47 0.63 3.21
N ALA A 15 -17.22 1.11 2.21
CA ALA A 15 -17.53 0.35 1.01
C ALA A 15 -16.25 -0.10 0.26
N HIS A 16 -16.38 -1.21 -0.47
CA HIS A 16 -15.27 -1.75 -1.27
C HIS A 16 -14.84 -0.78 -2.38
N ILE A 17 -13.52 -0.61 -2.53
CA ILE A 17 -12.91 0.19 -3.59
C ILE A 17 -12.50 -0.72 -4.75
N LEU A 18 -12.97 -0.41 -5.96
CA LEU A 18 -12.47 -1.03 -7.18
C LEU A 18 -11.12 -0.42 -7.58
N VAL A 19 -10.06 -1.21 -7.49
CA VAL A 19 -8.72 -0.83 -7.97
C VAL A 19 -8.38 -1.67 -9.20
N THR A 20 -8.15 -1.02 -10.33
CA THR A 20 -7.78 -1.70 -11.57
C THR A 20 -6.71 -0.94 -12.34
N CYS A 21 -5.97 -1.69 -13.15
CA CYS A 21 -5.07 -1.20 -14.17
C CYS A 21 -5.25 -2.05 -15.43
N TRP A 22 -4.49 -1.77 -16.48
CA TRP A 22 -4.58 -2.50 -17.76
C TRP A 22 -4.63 -4.03 -17.62
N ASP A 23 -3.73 -4.62 -16.84
CA ASP A 23 -3.66 -6.06 -16.59
C ASP A 23 -4.37 -6.50 -15.30
N GLY A 24 -4.95 -5.54 -14.56
CA GLY A 24 -5.53 -5.73 -13.25
C GLY A 24 -4.58 -6.31 -12.19
N ALA A 25 -3.25 -6.23 -12.40
CA ALA A 25 -2.27 -6.92 -11.56
C ALA A 25 -1.06 -6.07 -11.16
N SER A 26 -0.47 -5.32 -12.09
CA SER A 26 0.78 -4.58 -11.87
C SER A 26 0.57 -3.37 -10.96
N ARG A 27 0.12 -2.24 -11.54
CA ARG A 27 -0.09 -0.98 -10.83
C ARG A 27 -1.17 -1.09 -9.75
N SER A 28 -2.21 -1.89 -9.99
CA SER A 28 -3.22 -2.18 -8.97
C SER A 28 -2.64 -2.95 -7.80
N GLY A 29 -1.74 -3.92 -8.04
CA GLY A 29 -1.03 -4.64 -6.99
C GLY A 29 -0.12 -3.75 -6.16
N ILE A 30 0.64 -2.87 -6.82
CA ILE A 30 1.47 -1.86 -6.13
C ILE A 30 0.61 -0.94 -5.29
N PHE A 31 -0.52 -0.46 -5.81
CA PHE A 31 -1.43 0.41 -5.07
C PHE A 31 -1.97 -0.29 -3.81
N CYS A 32 -2.44 -1.53 -3.94
CA CYS A 32 -2.92 -2.30 -2.79
C CYS A 32 -1.80 -2.57 -1.77
N ALA A 33 -0.58 -2.84 -2.23
CA ALA A 33 0.58 -3.05 -1.35
C ALA A 33 0.92 -1.77 -0.58
N ALA A 34 0.96 -0.64 -1.27
CA ALA A 34 1.23 0.66 -0.67
C ALA A 34 0.15 1.04 0.36
N ASN A 35 -1.14 0.78 0.07
CA ASN A 35 -2.21 1.03 1.03
C ASN A 35 -2.02 0.21 2.31
N PHE A 36 -1.77 -1.09 2.16
CA PHE A 36 -1.53 -1.99 3.29
C PHE A 36 -0.31 -1.55 4.12
N LEU A 37 0.79 -1.17 3.46
CA LEU A 37 2.01 -0.73 4.14
C LEU A 37 1.80 0.60 4.88
N CYS A 38 1.08 1.55 4.27
CA CYS A 38 0.73 2.81 4.94
C CYS A 38 -0.14 2.58 6.18
N GLU A 39 -1.09 1.64 6.13
CA GLU A 39 -1.90 1.25 7.29
C GLU A 39 -1.02 0.63 8.37
N GLN A 40 -0.20 -0.36 8.03
CA GLN A 40 0.70 -1.04 8.98
C GLN A 40 1.63 -0.04 9.70
N ILE A 41 2.21 0.91 8.96
CA ILE A 41 3.09 1.95 9.53
C ILE A 41 2.30 2.88 10.47
N GLN A 42 1.09 3.30 10.09
CA GLN A 42 0.29 4.22 10.91
C GLN A 42 -0.30 3.55 12.16
N SER A 43 -0.76 2.29 12.06
CA SER A 43 -1.47 1.61 13.16
C SER A 43 -0.53 0.85 14.09
N GLU A 44 0.54 0.25 13.56
CA GLU A 44 1.43 -0.63 14.33
C GLU A 44 2.83 -0.03 14.54
N GLY A 45 3.23 0.97 13.75
CA GLY A 45 4.61 1.51 13.78
C GLY A 45 5.64 0.52 13.23
N LEU A 46 5.20 -0.48 12.45
CA LEU A 46 6.03 -1.52 11.86
C LEU A 46 5.80 -1.59 10.35
N VAL A 47 6.75 -2.19 9.62
CA VAL A 47 6.61 -2.41 8.18
C VAL A 47 7.16 -3.79 7.79
N ASP A 48 6.37 -4.56 7.04
CA ASP A 48 6.82 -5.83 6.43
C ASP A 48 6.32 -5.93 4.98
N VAL A 49 7.18 -5.53 4.04
CA VAL A 49 6.90 -5.59 2.59
C VAL A 49 6.72 -7.04 2.12
N SER A 50 7.49 -7.99 2.65
CA SER A 50 7.39 -9.40 2.28
C SER A 50 6.04 -9.98 2.66
N GLN A 51 5.56 -9.69 3.87
CA GLN A 51 4.24 -10.09 4.32
C GLN A 51 3.13 -9.43 3.49
N ALA A 52 3.20 -8.12 3.27
CA ALA A 52 2.20 -7.38 2.49
C ALA A 52 2.01 -7.99 1.09
N VAL A 53 3.11 -8.20 0.36
CA VAL A 53 3.06 -8.78 -0.99
C VAL A 53 2.61 -10.25 -0.95
N ARG A 54 3.03 -11.03 0.05
CA ARG A 54 2.56 -12.42 0.23
C ARG A 54 1.06 -12.47 0.46
N MET A 55 0.50 -11.57 1.27
CA MET A 55 -0.95 -11.49 1.52
C MET A 55 -1.73 -11.14 0.25
N LEU A 56 -1.24 -10.20 -0.56
CA LEU A 56 -1.85 -9.87 -1.85
C LEU A 56 -1.79 -11.07 -2.81
N LYS A 57 -0.64 -11.73 -2.93
CA LYS A 57 -0.47 -12.91 -3.79
C LYS A 57 -1.30 -14.10 -3.35
N ARG A 58 -1.63 -14.24 -2.04
CA ARG A 58 -2.60 -15.23 -1.54
C ARG A 58 -4.02 -14.98 -2.08
N ARG A 59 -4.40 -13.72 -2.28
CA ARG A 59 -5.70 -13.36 -2.89
C ARG A 59 -5.67 -13.50 -4.41
N ARG A 60 -4.62 -12.98 -5.05
CA ARG A 60 -4.44 -13.06 -6.51
C ARG A 60 -2.95 -13.11 -6.85
N ARG A 61 -2.50 -14.28 -7.32
CA ARG A 61 -1.07 -14.59 -7.56
C ARG A 61 -0.37 -13.61 -8.53
N GLN A 62 -1.11 -13.02 -9.47
CA GLN A 62 -0.52 -12.11 -10.48
C GLN A 62 -0.14 -10.74 -9.92
N LEU A 63 -0.64 -10.33 -8.75
CA LEU A 63 -0.32 -9.03 -8.16
C LEU A 63 1.17 -8.92 -7.85
N VAL A 64 1.76 -7.76 -8.11
CA VAL A 64 3.21 -7.49 -7.96
C VAL A 64 4.02 -8.52 -8.74
N LYS A 65 4.01 -8.36 -10.07
CA LYS A 65 4.34 -9.43 -11.02
C LYS A 65 5.82 -9.80 -11.03
N ASP A 66 6.69 -8.82 -10.88
CA ASP A 66 8.12 -8.91 -11.12
C ASP A 66 8.93 -8.31 -9.96
N VAL A 67 10.26 -8.46 -10.05
CA VAL A 67 11.18 -8.05 -8.99
C VAL A 67 11.24 -6.54 -8.90
N GLU A 68 11.12 -5.84 -10.02
CA GLU A 68 11.13 -4.39 -10.10
C GLU A 68 9.93 -3.79 -9.35
N GLN A 69 8.73 -4.36 -9.52
CA GLN A 69 7.55 -3.95 -8.73
C GLN A 69 7.70 -4.26 -7.25
N TYR A 70 8.33 -5.38 -6.90
CA TYR A 70 8.58 -5.75 -5.52
C TYR A 70 9.58 -4.80 -4.85
N GLN A 71 10.68 -4.45 -5.54
CA GLN A 71 11.62 -3.43 -5.11
C GLN A 71 10.94 -2.07 -4.95
N PHE A 72 10.08 -1.70 -5.90
CA PHE A 72 9.31 -0.46 -5.81
C PHE A 72 8.42 -0.40 -4.56
N CYS A 73 7.89 -1.53 -4.08
CA CYS A 73 7.18 -1.56 -2.80
C CYS A 73 8.07 -1.19 -1.60
N TYR A 74 9.35 -1.57 -1.60
CA TYR A 74 10.30 -1.13 -0.56
C TYR A 74 10.60 0.36 -0.67
N GLU A 75 10.79 0.88 -1.88
CA GLU A 75 11.01 2.31 -2.10
C GLU A 75 9.82 3.14 -1.61
N LEU A 76 8.59 2.70 -1.91
CA LEU A 76 7.37 3.33 -1.41
C LEU A 76 7.27 3.29 0.12
N ALA A 77 7.59 2.15 0.74
CA ALA A 77 7.61 2.02 2.20
C ALA A 77 8.60 3.01 2.83
N LEU A 78 9.82 3.10 2.27
CA LEU A 78 10.87 4.00 2.75
C LEU A 78 10.47 5.48 2.60
N VAL A 79 9.94 5.86 1.44
CA VAL A 79 9.43 7.23 1.21
C VAL A 79 8.34 7.58 2.21
N TYR A 80 7.43 6.63 2.47
CA TYR A 80 6.35 6.86 3.42
C TYR A 80 6.87 6.98 4.86
N LEU A 81 7.79 6.10 5.29
CA LEU A 81 8.45 6.19 6.60
C LEU A 81 9.16 7.53 6.79
N ASN A 82 9.97 7.97 5.83
CA ASN A 82 10.68 9.24 5.91
C ASN A 82 9.71 10.43 6.01
N SER A 83 8.60 10.38 5.28
CA SER A 83 7.54 11.39 5.42
C SER A 83 6.91 11.34 6.80
N PHE A 84 6.66 10.15 7.34
CA PHE A 84 6.06 9.95 8.65
C PHE A 84 6.97 10.42 9.77
N GLU A 85 8.27 10.12 9.75
CA GLU A 85 9.25 10.61 10.73
C GLU A 85 9.35 12.15 10.72
N THR A 86 9.36 12.74 9.52
CA THR A 86 9.40 14.20 9.36
C THR A 86 8.19 14.88 10.01
N TYR A 87 7.01 14.25 10.00
CA TYR A 87 5.79 14.77 10.65
C TYR A 87 5.55 14.23 12.07
N GLY A 88 6.14 13.10 12.45
CA GLY A 88 6.02 12.47 13.77
C GLY A 88 6.90 13.11 14.84
N ASN A 89 7.92 13.88 14.42
CA ASN A 89 8.79 14.67 15.29
C ASN A 89 8.16 16.00 15.77
N PHE A 90 6.94 16.33 15.33
CA PHE A 90 6.13 17.39 15.94
C PHE A 90 5.28 16.77 17.06
N LYS A 91 5.89 16.55 18.22
CA LYS A 91 5.19 16.36 19.50
C LYS A 91 5.56 17.49 20.45
#